data_AF-A0A6I4ZYY5-F1
#
_entry.id   AF-A0A6I4ZYY5-F1
#
_cell.length_a   1.000
_cell.length_b   1.000
_cell.length_c   1.000
_cell.angle_alpha   90.00
_cell.angle_beta   90.00
_cell.angle_gamma   90.00
#
_symmetry.space_group_name_H-M   'P 1'
#
loop_
_entity.id
_entity.type
_entity.pdbx_description
1 polymer ?
#
loop_
_entity_poly.entity_id
_entity_poly.type
_entity_poly.pdbx_seq_one_letter_code
_entity_poly.pdbx_strand_id
1 'polypeptide(L)'
;MSSNARKLHVEQPERNTQKQTQEQVKVHVHRKRWVSTGEKFLYSLVSAAALAASVFVVSHASTTDQLNRDLQQLENKIDKQQVENENLKYEIKELSNPERILEIAKQNGLKVRQSKVKQANTVNGN
;
A
#
# COMPACT_ATOMS: atom_id res chain seq x y z
N MET A 1 34.89 -115.31 -39.35
CA MET A 1 34.11 -114.54 -40.34
C MET A 1 33.00 -113.80 -39.62
N SER A 2 32.75 -112.56 -40.05
CA SER A 2 31.67 -111.65 -39.59
C SER A 2 31.80 -111.15 -38.15
N SER A 3 32.42 -109.98 -37.93
CA SER A 3 31.80 -108.66 -38.08
C SER A 3 30.52 -108.51 -37.26
N ASN A 4 30.58 -107.67 -36.22
CA ASN A 4 29.87 -106.38 -36.24
C ASN A 4 30.06 -105.66 -34.90
N ALA A 5 31.11 -104.85 -34.84
CA ALA A 5 31.18 -103.74 -33.90
C ALA A 5 30.11 -102.71 -34.29
N ARG A 6 29.11 -102.48 -33.44
CA ARG A 6 28.30 -101.27 -33.47
C ARG A 6 28.46 -100.54 -32.16
N LYS A 7 29.36 -99.55 -32.22
CA LYS A 7 29.40 -98.42 -31.29
C LYS A 7 28.04 -97.73 -31.39
N LEU A 8 27.25 -97.79 -30.33
CA LEU A 8 26.10 -96.90 -30.19
C LEU A 8 26.64 -95.55 -29.74
N HIS A 9 26.68 -94.66 -30.73
CA HIS A 9 26.99 -93.26 -30.64
C HIS A 9 26.04 -92.61 -29.62
N VAL A 10 26.61 -91.85 -28.70
CA VAL A 10 25.86 -90.91 -27.87
C VAL A 10 25.40 -89.80 -28.80
N GLU A 11 24.17 -89.90 -29.29
CA GLU A 11 23.55 -88.86 -30.11
C GLU A 11 22.94 -87.83 -29.17
N GLN A 12 23.68 -86.75 -28.94
CA GLN A 12 23.14 -85.49 -28.42
C GLN A 12 22.41 -84.77 -29.56
N PRO A 13 21.09 -84.57 -29.49
CA PRO A 13 20.46 -83.56 -30.32
C PRO A 13 20.71 -82.18 -29.72
N GLU A 14 21.65 -81.46 -30.31
CA GLU A 14 21.73 -80.00 -30.34
C GLU A 14 20.35 -79.42 -30.69
N ARG A 15 19.57 -79.01 -29.68
CA ARG A 15 18.40 -78.16 -29.89
C ARG A 15 18.78 -76.73 -29.53
N ASN A 16 19.22 -76.01 -30.57
CA ASN A 16 19.07 -74.57 -30.67
C ASN A 16 17.67 -74.16 -30.19
N THR A 17 17.57 -73.50 -29.05
CA THR A 17 16.40 -72.70 -28.72
C THR A 17 16.88 -71.42 -28.06
N GLN A 18 17.02 -70.42 -28.93
CA GLN A 18 16.57 -69.07 -28.70
C GLN A 18 17.00 -68.44 -27.38
N LYS A 19 17.93 -67.49 -27.49
CA LYS A 19 17.95 -66.30 -26.63
C LYS A 19 16.51 -65.75 -26.57
N GLN A 20 15.75 -66.10 -25.54
CA GLN A 20 14.69 -65.22 -25.10
C GLN A 20 15.43 -64.03 -24.50
N THR A 21 15.64 -63.03 -25.35
CA THR A 21 15.67 -61.64 -24.91
C THR A 21 14.46 -61.51 -23.99
N GLN A 22 14.68 -61.58 -22.68
CA GLN A 22 13.71 -61.03 -21.76
C GLN A 22 13.62 -59.58 -22.17
N GLU A 23 12.58 -59.24 -22.93
CA GLU A 23 12.15 -57.86 -23.05
C GLU A 23 11.96 -57.42 -21.61
N GLN A 24 12.98 -56.73 -21.09
CA GLN A 24 12.81 -55.96 -19.89
C GLN A 24 11.74 -54.95 -20.28
N VAL A 25 10.49 -55.26 -19.91
CA VAL A 25 9.37 -54.34 -20.02
C VAL A 25 9.85 -53.13 -19.25
N LYS A 26 10.30 -52.12 -19.99
CA LYS A 26 10.74 -50.84 -19.44
C LYS A 26 9.46 -50.20 -18.94
N VAL A 27 9.09 -50.56 -17.71
CA VAL A 27 7.98 -49.95 -17.00
C VAL A 27 8.38 -48.49 -16.89
N HIS A 28 7.82 -47.66 -17.78
CA HIS A 28 7.93 -46.23 -17.67
C HIS A 28 7.15 -45.88 -16.41
N VAL A 29 7.87 -45.81 -15.29
CA VAL A 29 7.36 -45.22 -14.07
C VAL A 29 7.05 -43.77 -14.43
N HIS A 30 5.79 -43.50 -14.75
CA HIS A 30 5.29 -42.15 -14.95
C HIS A 30 5.57 -41.40 -13.66
N ARG A 31 6.61 -40.56 -13.65
CA ARG A 31 6.94 -39.75 -12.48
C ARG A 31 5.70 -38.92 -12.16
N LYS A 32 5.13 -39.16 -10.99
CA LYS A 32 3.94 -38.45 -10.50
C LYS A 32 4.29 -36.97 -10.44
N ARG A 33 3.76 -36.20 -11.37
CA ARG A 33 4.03 -34.77 -11.50
C ARG A 33 3.43 -34.11 -10.26
N TRP A 34 4.28 -33.53 -9.41
CA TRP A 34 3.91 -32.98 -8.09
C TRP A 34 2.83 -31.90 -8.13
N VAL A 35 2.61 -31.29 -9.30
CA VAL A 35 1.64 -30.21 -9.50
C VAL A 35 0.80 -30.49 -10.74
N SER A 36 -0.52 -30.52 -10.56
CA SER A 36 -1.52 -30.66 -11.62
C SER A 36 -1.48 -29.45 -12.57
N THR A 37 -1.79 -29.65 -13.86
CA THR A 37 -1.79 -28.56 -14.86
C THR A 37 -2.78 -27.44 -14.50
N GLY A 38 -3.92 -27.78 -13.89
CA GLY A 38 -4.90 -26.80 -13.42
C GLY A 38 -4.45 -26.04 -12.17
N GLU A 39 -3.71 -26.71 -11.28
CA GLU A 39 -3.17 -26.09 -10.07
C GLU A 39 -2.11 -25.03 -10.40
N LYS A 40 -1.27 -25.26 -11.42
CA LYS A 40 -0.34 -24.25 -11.94
C LYS A 40 -1.06 -23.01 -12.48
N PHE A 41 -2.21 -23.19 -13.13
CA PHE A 41 -3.02 -22.09 -13.63
C PHE A 41 -3.65 -21.29 -12.49
N LEU A 42 -4.18 -21.96 -11.46
CA LEU A 42 -4.71 -21.31 -10.27
C LEU A 42 -3.64 -20.48 -9.56
N TYR A 43 -2.43 -21.03 -9.36
CA TYR A 43 -1.33 -20.26 -8.78
C TYR A 43 -0.94 -19.05 -9.61
N SER A 44 -0.89 -19.19 -10.94
CA SER A 44 -0.63 -18.06 -11.84
C SER A 44 -1.71 -16.99 -11.72
N LEU A 45 -2.99 -17.37 -11.71
CA LEU A 45 -4.11 -16.45 -11.60
C LEU A 45 -4.11 -15.71 -10.26
N VAL A 46 -3.91 -16.43 -9.17
CA VAL A 46 -3.82 -15.85 -7.81
C VAL A 46 -2.62 -14.92 -7.70
N SER A 47 -1.45 -15.31 -8.25
CA SER A 47 -0.27 -14.45 -8.24
C SER A 47 -0.50 -13.16 -9.06
N ALA A 48 -1.16 -13.25 -10.22
CA ALA A 48 -1.47 -12.09 -11.04
C ALA A 48 -2.47 -11.17 -10.35
N ALA A 49 -3.51 -11.72 -9.72
CA ALA A 49 -4.47 -10.96 -8.94
C ALA A 49 -3.81 -10.26 -7.73
N ALA A 50 -2.92 -10.96 -7.02
CA ALA A 50 -2.18 -10.38 -5.89
C ALA A 50 -1.26 -9.23 -6.33
N LEU A 51 -0.57 -9.38 -7.47
CA LEU A 51 0.24 -8.30 -8.05
C LEU A 51 -0.62 -7.12 -8.47
N ALA A 52 -1.74 -7.36 -9.14
CA ALA A 52 -2.68 -6.30 -9.55
C ALA A 52 -3.24 -5.54 -8.34
N ALA A 53 -3.64 -6.25 -7.28
CA ALA A 53 -4.09 -5.65 -6.03
C ALA A 53 -2.97 -4.82 -5.35
N SER A 54 -1.74 -5.32 -5.35
CA SER A 54 -0.58 -4.60 -4.81
C SER A 54 -0.34 -3.30 -5.56
N VAL A 55 -0.36 -3.33 -6.89
CA VAL A 55 -0.23 -2.13 -7.73
C VAL A 55 -1.39 -1.17 -7.47
N PHE A 56 -2.62 -1.66 -7.37
CA PHE A 56 -3.79 -0.84 -7.09
C PHE A 56 -3.66 -0.11 -5.74
N VAL A 57 -3.30 -0.82 -4.67
CA VAL A 57 -3.09 -0.23 -3.34
C VAL A 57 -1.98 0.82 -3.37
N VAL A 58 -0.83 0.51 -3.96
CA VAL A 58 0.29 1.46 -4.07
C VAL A 58 -0.08 2.68 -4.92
N SER A 59 -0.83 2.49 -6.01
CA SER A 59 -1.27 3.57 -6.89
C SER A 59 -2.27 4.53 -6.25
N HIS A 60 -2.99 4.08 -5.21
CA HIS A 60 -3.95 4.89 -4.47
C HIS A 60 -3.43 5.40 -3.13
N ALA A 61 -2.35 4.81 -2.62
CA ALA A 61 -1.66 5.30 -1.42
C ALA A 61 -1.21 6.76 -1.59
N SER A 62 -0.74 7.16 -2.78
CA SER A 62 -0.32 8.53 -3.04
C SER A 62 -1.44 9.56 -2.90
N THR A 63 -2.68 9.19 -3.26
CA THR A 63 -3.83 10.09 -3.17
C THR A 63 -4.22 10.31 -1.71
N THR A 64 -4.19 9.27 -0.89
CA THR A 64 -4.45 9.39 0.56
C THR A 64 -3.35 10.20 1.25
N ASP A 65 -2.08 9.99 0.88
CA ASP A 65 -0.97 10.75 1.44
C ASP A 65 -1.01 12.24 1.04
N GLN A 66 -1.34 12.53 -0.22
CA GLN A 66 -1.53 13.90 -0.69
C GLN A 66 -2.68 14.58 0.05
N LEU A 67 -3.82 13.90 0.18
CA LEU A 67 -4.98 14.42 0.91
C LEU A 67 -4.65 14.74 2.37
N ASN A 68 -3.91 13.85 3.05
CA ASN A 68 -3.51 14.07 4.43
C ASN A 68 -2.57 15.28 4.58
N ARG A 69 -1.64 15.46 3.63
CA ARG A 69 -0.75 16.63 3.59
C ARG A 69 -1.51 17.92 3.32
N ASP A 70 -2.46 17.89 2.38
CA ASP A 70 -3.29 19.06 2.05
C ASP A 70 -4.18 19.46 3.23
N LEU A 71 -4.75 18.46 3.93
CA LEU A 71 -5.51 18.67 5.16
C LEU A 71 -4.64 19.35 6.23
N GLN A 72 -3.45 18.80 6.50
CA GLN A 72 -2.51 19.38 7.46
C GLN A 72 -2.07 20.81 7.06
N GLN A 73 -1.85 21.07 5.77
CA GLN A 73 -1.54 22.42 5.30
C GLN A 73 -2.70 23.39 5.50
N LEU A 74 -3.94 22.93 5.28
CA LEU A 74 -5.13 23.74 5.47
C LEU A 74 -5.37 24.06 6.94
N GLU A 75 -5.24 23.08 7.83
CA GLU A 75 -5.32 23.27 9.29
C GLU A 75 -4.31 24.31 9.77
N ASN A 76 -3.04 24.19 9.34
CA ASN A 76 -2.01 25.17 9.68
C ASN A 76 -2.33 26.59 9.17
N LYS A 77 -2.95 26.73 7.99
CA LYS A 77 -3.39 28.04 7.47
C LYS A 77 -4.53 28.62 8.31
N ILE A 78 -5.48 27.78 8.73
CA ILE A 78 -6.59 28.19 9.60
C ILE A 78 -6.06 28.67 10.95
N ASP A 79 -5.18 27.90 11.59
CA ASP A 79 -4.59 28.25 12.88
C ASP A 79 -3.83 29.57 12.80
N LYS A 80 -3.03 29.76 11.75
CA LYS A 80 -2.31 31.01 11.51
C LYS A 80 -3.28 32.19 11.37
N GLN A 81 -4.34 32.02 10.57
CA GLN A 81 -5.34 33.07 10.37
C GLN A 81 -6.11 33.38 11.66
N GLN A 82 -6.39 32.38 12.48
CA GLN A 82 -7.05 32.58 13.77
C GLN A 82 -6.17 33.40 14.72
N VAL A 83 -4.88 33.09 14.81
CA VAL A 83 -3.92 33.89 15.60
C VAL A 83 -3.85 35.33 15.09
N GLU A 84 -3.78 35.53 13.77
CA GLU A 84 -3.79 36.87 13.17
C GLU A 84 -5.07 37.63 13.49
N ASN A 85 -6.22 36.98 13.40
CA ASN A 85 -7.50 37.58 13.76
C ASN A 85 -7.58 37.97 15.24
N GLU A 86 -7.09 37.14 16.15
CA GLU A 86 -7.07 37.46 17.58
C GLU A 86 -6.10 38.61 17.89
N ASN A 87 -4.94 38.65 17.23
CA ASN A 87 -4.01 39.77 17.34
C ASN A 87 -4.64 41.09 16.86
N LEU A 88 -5.31 41.08 15.70
CA LEU A 88 -6.00 42.26 15.18
C LEU A 88 -7.14 42.72 16.09
N LYS A 89 -7.91 41.78 16.68
CA LYS A 89 -8.93 42.11 17.68
C LYS A 89 -8.31 42.77 18.92
N TYR A 90 -7.19 42.26 19.38
CA TYR A 90 -6.46 42.84 20.51
C TYR A 90 -5.97 44.26 20.18
N GLU A 91 -5.38 44.45 19.00
CA GLU A 91 -4.92 45.76 18.52
C GLU A 91 -6.08 46.76 18.45
N ILE A 92 -7.24 46.37 17.91
CA ILE A 92 -8.44 47.21 17.90
C ILE A 92 -8.82 47.60 19.33
N LYS A 93 -8.83 46.65 20.28
CA LYS A 93 -9.17 46.93 21.68
C LYS A 93 -8.18 47.88 22.35
N GLU A 94 -6.89 47.73 22.07
CA GLU A 94 -5.87 48.63 22.57
C GLU A 94 -6.02 50.03 21.98
N LEU A 95 -6.13 50.14 20.66
CA LEU A 95 -6.24 51.41 19.94
C LEU A 95 -7.53 52.17 20.26
N SER A 96 -8.64 51.46 20.46
CA SER A 96 -9.94 52.04 20.85
C SER A 96 -10.07 52.30 22.34
N ASN A 97 -9.06 51.94 23.15
CA ASN A 97 -9.10 52.17 24.59
C ASN A 97 -9.20 53.68 24.89
N PRO A 98 -10.27 54.14 25.57
CA PRO A 98 -10.45 55.55 25.89
C PRO A 98 -9.29 56.14 26.70
N GLU A 99 -8.72 55.39 27.64
CA GLU A 99 -7.61 55.86 28.47
C GLU A 99 -6.38 56.16 27.62
N ARG A 100 -6.03 55.25 26.70
CA ARG A 100 -4.93 55.42 25.74
C ARG A 100 -5.15 56.63 24.83
N ILE A 101 -6.37 56.78 24.30
CA ILE A 101 -6.73 57.92 23.45
C ILE A 101 -6.59 59.23 24.23
N LEU A 102 -7.08 59.29 25.47
CA LEU A 102 -7.00 60.47 26.33
C LEU A 102 -5.55 60.78 26.74
N GLU A 103 -4.73 59.77 26.97
CA GLU A 103 -3.31 59.92 27.25
C GLU A 103 -2.57 60.56 26.06
N ILE A 104 -2.76 60.00 24.85
CA ILE A 104 -2.17 60.55 23.61
C ILE A 104 -2.66 62.00 23.40
N ALA A 105 -3.94 62.28 23.61
CA ALA A 105 -4.48 63.64 23.49
C ALA A 105 -3.79 64.63 24.44
N LYS A 106 -3.59 64.24 25.71
CA LYS A 106 -2.89 65.07 26.71
C LYS A 106 -1.42 65.31 26.33
N GLN A 107 -0.71 64.29 25.86
CA GLN A 107 0.67 64.42 25.38
C GLN A 107 0.78 65.42 24.21
N ASN A 108 -0.25 65.51 23.38
CA ASN A 108 -0.35 66.48 22.28
C ASN A 108 -0.94 67.84 22.70
N GLY A 109 -1.07 68.13 24.01
CA GLY A 109 -1.48 69.44 24.52
C GLY A 109 -3.00 69.67 24.60
N LEU A 110 -3.83 68.65 24.37
CA LEU A 110 -5.29 68.76 24.50
C LEU A 110 -5.71 68.64 25.98
N LYS A 111 -6.48 69.62 26.46
CA LYS A 111 -7.05 69.62 27.82
C LYS A 111 -8.38 68.88 27.84
N VAL A 112 -8.37 67.65 28.39
CA VAL A 112 -9.56 66.83 28.59
C VAL A 112 -10.44 67.44 29.68
N ARG A 113 -11.60 68.01 29.32
CA ARG A 113 -12.64 68.39 30.29
C ARG A 113 -13.45 67.15 30.65
N GLN A 114 -13.81 66.98 31.92
CA GLN A 114 -14.60 65.83 32.40
C GLN A 114 -16.06 65.91 31.94
N SER A 115 -16.30 65.88 30.64
CA SER A 115 -17.62 65.69 30.06
C SER A 115 -17.90 64.19 30.01
N LYS A 116 -18.97 63.73 30.67
CA LYS A 116 -19.43 62.33 30.66
C LYS A 116 -19.32 61.74 29.25
N VAL A 117 -18.33 60.87 29.06
CA VAL A 117 -18.12 60.15 27.80
C VAL A 117 -19.32 59.23 27.60
N LYS A 118 -20.22 59.58 26.67
CA LYS A 118 -21.30 58.69 26.25
C LYS A 118 -20.66 57.56 25.46
N GLN A 119 -20.66 56.35 26.03
CA GLN A 119 -20.32 55.17 25.24
C GLN A 119 -21.40 55.00 24.18
N ALA A 120 -21.02 55.16 22.92
CA ALA A 120 -21.88 54.84 21.79
C ALA A 120 -21.92 53.31 21.67
N ASN A 121 -22.80 52.68 22.47
CA ASN A 121 -23.14 51.27 22.25
C ASN A 121 -23.68 51.14 20.83
N THR A 122 -22.95 50.42 20.01
CA THR A 122 -23.24 50.13 18.62
C THR A 122 -24.56 49.37 18.51
N VAL A 123 -25.50 49.93 17.75
CA VAL A 123 -26.72 49.26 17.32
C VAL A 123 -26.31 48.10 16.42
N ASN A 124 -26.43 46.86 16.93
CA ASN A 124 -26.22 45.65 16.14
C ASN A 124 -27.43 45.50 15.21
N GLY A 125 -27.20 45.66 13.91
CA GLY A 125 -28.16 45.32 12.87
C GLY A 125 -28.18 43.81 12.64
N ASN A 126 -29.40 43.30 12.42
CA ASN A 126 -29.82 41.91 12.16
C ASN A 126 -28.82 41.00 11.44
#